data_AF-O75703-F1
#
_entry.id   AF-O75703-F1
#
_cell.length_a   1.000
_cell.length_b   1.000
_cell.length_c   1.000
_cell.angle_alpha   90.00
_cell.angle_beta   90.00
_cell.angle_gamma   90.00
#
_symmetry.space_group_name_H-M   'P 1'
#
loop_
_entity.id
_entity.type
_entity.pdbx_description
1 polymer ?
#
loop_
_entity_poly.entity_id
_entity_poly.type
_entity_poly.pdbx_seq_one_letter_code
_entity_poly.pdbx_strand_id
1 'polypeptide(L)'
;MRALENDFFNSPPRKTVRFGGTVTEVLLKYKKGETNDFELLKNQLLDPDIKDDQIINWLLEFRSSVMYLTKDFEQLISIILRLPWLNRSQTVVEEYLAFLGNLVSA
;
A
#
# COMPACT_ATOMS: atom_id res chain seq x y z
N MET A 1 37.86 0.76 3.90
CA MET A 1 36.69 1.26 3.15
C MET A 1 35.49 0.37 3.46
N ARG A 2 34.56 0.82 4.32
CA ARG A 2 33.21 0.27 4.45
C ARG A 2 32.31 1.39 4.95
N ALA A 3 31.57 1.99 4.03
CA ALA A 3 30.47 2.88 4.30
C ALA A 3 29.50 2.71 3.13
N LEU A 4 28.57 1.77 3.26
CA LEU A 4 27.51 1.58 2.27
C LEU A 4 26.19 1.12 2.91
N GLU A 5 26.06 1.25 4.24
CA GLU A 5 24.86 0.82 4.98
C GLU A 5 24.01 1.99 5.51
N ASN A 6 24.44 3.25 5.32
CA ASN A 6 23.77 4.41 5.92
C ASN A 6 23.01 5.34 4.94
N ASP A 7 23.02 5.08 3.63
CA ASP A 7 22.40 6.01 2.66
C ASP A 7 20.93 5.71 2.35
N PHE A 8 20.40 4.53 2.73
CA PHE A 8 18.97 4.25 2.56
C PHE A 8 18.10 5.07 3.54
N PHE A 9 18.63 5.36 4.73
CA PHE A 9 17.91 6.06 5.80
C PHE A 9 17.98 7.60 5.71
N ASN A 10 18.76 8.17 4.79
CA ASN A 10 18.98 9.62 4.69
C ASN A 10 18.29 10.30 3.51
N SER A 11 17.48 9.57 2.74
CA SER A 11 16.67 10.20 1.70
C SER A 11 15.43 10.84 2.33
N PRO A 12 15.14 12.14 2.07
CA PRO A 12 13.89 12.74 2.51
C PRO A 12 12.73 11.88 1.99
N PRO A 13 11.65 11.66 2.77
CA PRO A 13 10.49 10.94 2.26
C PRO A 13 10.07 11.59 0.95
N ARG A 14 10.23 10.88 -0.17
CA ARG A 14 9.77 11.38 -1.47
C ARG A 14 8.31 11.73 -1.28
N LYS A 15 7.95 12.99 -1.55
CA LYS A 15 6.62 13.56 -1.33
C LYS A 15 5.57 12.74 -2.08
N THR A 16 5.12 11.64 -1.48
CA THR A 16 3.90 10.96 -1.88
C THR A 16 2.76 11.74 -1.28
N VAL A 17 1.79 12.12 -2.10
CA VAL A 17 0.51 12.66 -1.63
C VAL A 17 -0.15 11.56 -0.79
N ARG A 18 0.14 11.53 0.51
CA ARG A 18 -0.59 10.76 1.51
C ARG A 18 -1.78 11.62 1.91
N PHE A 19 -2.99 11.05 1.92
CA PHE A 19 -4.01 11.55 2.84
C PHE A 19 -3.38 11.48 4.24
N GLY A 20 -3.48 12.53 5.06
CA GLY A 20 -2.62 12.79 6.23
C GLY A 20 -2.76 11.81 7.41
N GLY A 21 -2.77 10.51 7.16
CA GLY A 21 -3.01 9.40 8.08
C GLY A 21 -2.58 8.04 7.50
N THR A 22 -2.85 6.96 8.23
CA THR A 22 -2.52 5.57 7.83
C THR A 22 -3.65 4.90 7.07
N VAL A 23 -3.39 3.80 6.36
CA VAL A 23 -4.46 2.99 5.74
C VAL A 23 -5.46 2.50 6.81
N THR A 24 -4.99 2.09 7.97
CA THR A 24 -5.85 1.69 9.10
C THR A 24 -6.86 2.78 9.46
N GLU A 25 -6.41 4.03 9.58
CA GLU A 25 -7.30 5.15 9.90
C GLU A 25 -8.36 5.36 8.82
N VAL A 26 -7.98 5.24 7.54
CA VAL A 26 -8.93 5.34 6.42
C VAL A 26 -9.97 4.23 6.47
N LEU A 27 -9.56 2.99 6.71
CA LEU A 27 -10.50 1.87 6.84
C LEU A 27 -11.47 2.09 8.01
N LEU A 28 -10.98 2.57 9.16
CA LEU A 28 -11.82 2.86 10.33
C LEU A 28 -12.79 4.02 10.09
N LYS A 29 -12.35 5.09 9.42
CA LYS A 29 -13.19 6.22 9.01
C LYS A 29 -14.28 5.78 8.04
N TYR A 30 -13.94 4.94 7.06
CA TYR A 30 -14.89 4.39 6.11
C TYR A 30 -16.03 3.63 6.81
N LYS A 31 -15.71 2.81 7.82
CA LYS A 31 -16.73 2.12 8.64
C LYS A 31 -17.67 3.07 9.40
N LYS A 32 -17.29 4.33 9.60
CA LYS A 32 -18.11 5.38 10.21
C LYS A 32 -18.89 6.21 9.19
N GLY A 33 -18.79 5.88 7.90
CA GLY A 33 -19.46 6.60 6.80
C GLY A 33 -18.63 7.73 6.18
N GLU A 34 -17.38 7.93 6.61
CA GLU A 34 -16.48 8.91 6.01
C GLU A 34 -15.77 8.30 4.78
N THR A 35 -16.19 8.67 3.57
CA THR A 35 -15.76 7.99 2.33
C THR A 35 -14.64 8.69 1.56
N ASN A 36 -14.35 9.96 1.85
CA ASN A 36 -13.45 10.78 1.02
C ASN A 36 -12.03 10.19 0.93
N ASP A 37 -11.41 9.89 2.07
CA ASP A 37 -10.05 9.34 2.10
C ASP A 37 -9.99 7.95 1.46
N PHE A 38 -11.07 7.17 1.60
CA PHE A 38 -11.17 5.82 1.02
C PHE A 38 -11.28 5.85 -0.51
N GLU A 39 -12.06 6.79 -1.07
CA GLU A 39 -12.14 6.96 -2.51
C GLU A 39 -10.81 7.50 -3.08
N LEU A 40 -10.12 8.39 -2.36
CA LEU A 40 -8.76 8.82 -2.74
C LEU A 40 -7.78 7.65 -2.77
N LEU A 41 -7.80 6.79 -1.74
CA LEU A 41 -6.99 5.56 -1.70
C LEU A 41 -7.25 4.68 -2.92
N LYS A 42 -8.52 4.42 -3.24
CA LYS A 42 -8.90 3.63 -4.43
C LYS A 42 -8.40 4.27 -5.73
N ASN A 43 -8.59 5.58 -5.89
CA ASN A 43 -8.15 6.30 -7.09
C ASN A 43 -6.63 6.22 -7.27
N GLN A 44 -5.86 6.31 -6.18
CA GLN A 44 -4.40 6.19 -6.23
C GLN A 44 -3.95 4.78 -6.63
N LEU A 45 -4.64 3.73 -6.15
CA LEU A 45 -4.33 2.35 -6.53
C LEU A 45 -4.76 2.02 -7.96
N LEU A 46 -5.79 2.69 -8.47
CA LEU A 46 -6.28 2.52 -9.84
C LEU A 46 -5.48 3.32 -10.88
N ASP A 47 -4.52 4.13 -10.45
CA ASP A 47 -3.64 4.88 -11.35
C ASP A 47 -2.80 3.92 -12.20
N PRO A 48 -2.99 3.87 -13.54
CA PRO A 48 -2.22 2.99 -14.41
C PRO A 48 -0.73 3.32 -14.42
N ASP A 49 -0.37 4.57 -14.10
CA ASP A 49 1.00 5.07 -14.08
C ASP A 49 1.66 4.99 -12.70
N ILE A 50 1.00 4.33 -11.73
CA ILE A 50 1.51 4.15 -10.37
C ILE A 50 2.94 3.58 -10.40
N LYS A 51 3.85 4.25 -9.68
CA LYS A 51 5.28 3.91 -9.66
C LYS A 51 5.60 2.85 -8.62
N ASP A 52 6.70 2.14 -8.83
CA ASP A 52 7.16 1.07 -7.93
C ASP A 52 7.30 1.56 -6.48
N ASP A 53 7.91 2.72 -6.26
CA ASP A 53 8.03 3.34 -4.93
C ASP A 53 6.66 3.54 -4.25
N GLN A 54 5.62 3.87 -5.03
CA GLN A 54 4.27 4.06 -4.50
C GLN A 54 3.62 2.72 -4.18
N ILE A 55 3.75 1.72 -5.04
CA ILE A 55 3.23 0.37 -4.81
C ILE A 55 3.86 -0.21 -3.53
N ILE A 56 5.18 -0.12 -3.38
CA ILE A 56 5.90 -0.61 -2.20
C ILE A 56 5.33 0.04 -0.93
N ASN A 57 5.19 1.36 -0.92
CA ASN A 57 4.62 2.09 0.22
C ASN A 57 3.19 1.63 0.53
N TRP A 58 2.34 1.41 -0.47
CA TRP A 58 0.99 0.90 -0.26
C TRP A 58 0.98 -0.52 0.30
N LEU A 59 1.79 -1.42 -0.25
CA LEU A 59 1.88 -2.80 0.23
C LEU A 59 2.33 -2.85 1.70
N LEU A 60 3.29 -2.01 2.11
CA LEU A 60 3.72 -1.89 3.51
C LEU A 60 2.58 -1.41 4.44
N GLU A 61 1.83 -0.40 4.02
CA GLU A 61 0.66 0.10 4.78
C GLU A 61 -0.46 -0.96 4.85
N PHE A 62 -0.71 -1.69 3.76
CA PHE A 62 -1.71 -2.77 3.72
C PHE A 62 -1.31 -3.96 4.60
N ARG A 63 -0.02 -4.34 4.60
CA ARG A 63 0.49 -5.37 5.50
C ARG A 63 0.30 -5.00 6.97
N SER A 64 0.50 -3.72 7.30
CA SER A 64 0.32 -3.20 8.66
C SER A 64 -1.14 -3.08 9.09
N SER A 65 -2.07 -3.09 8.12
CA SER A 65 -3.51 -2.95 8.34
C SER A 65 -4.31 -4.21 8.01
N VAL A 66 -3.64 -5.35 7.78
CA VAL A 66 -4.28 -6.57 7.26
C VAL A 66 -5.44 -7.08 8.11
N MET A 67 -5.36 -6.94 9.44
CA MET A 67 -6.43 -7.29 10.39
C MET A 67 -7.73 -6.50 10.18
N TYR A 68 -7.68 -5.36 9.47
CA TYR A 68 -8.84 -4.52 9.16
C TYR A 68 -9.40 -4.77 7.75
N LEU A 69 -8.69 -5.52 6.89
CA LEU A 69 -9.12 -5.89 5.53
C LEU A 69 -10.15 -7.03 5.56
N THR A 70 -11.26 -6.78 6.24
CA THR A 70 -12.40 -7.70 6.37
C THR A 70 -13.23 -7.77 5.08
N LYS A 71 -14.24 -8.64 5.03
CA LYS A 71 -15.18 -8.78 3.90
C LYS A 71 -15.77 -7.45 3.39
N ASP A 72 -15.99 -6.49 4.27
CA ASP A 72 -16.46 -5.13 3.90
C ASP A 72 -15.55 -4.41 2.89
N PHE A 73 -14.29 -4.83 2.75
CA PHE A 73 -13.27 -4.24 1.89
C PHE A 73 -12.88 -5.15 0.71
N GLU A 74 -13.71 -6.12 0.34
CA GLU A 74 -13.44 -7.04 -0.77
C GLU A 74 -13.13 -6.31 -2.10
N GLN A 75 -13.82 -5.20 -2.38
CA GLN A 75 -13.54 -4.38 -3.55
C GLN A 75 -12.11 -3.81 -3.52
N LEU A 76 -11.67 -3.29 -2.37
CA LEU A 76 -10.32 -2.74 -2.22
C LEU A 76 -9.27 -3.84 -2.36
N ILE A 77 -9.49 -4.99 -1.74
CA ILE A 77 -8.63 -6.18 -1.88
C ILE A 77 -8.53 -6.57 -3.36
N SER A 78 -9.66 -6.63 -4.08
CA SER A 78 -9.66 -6.94 -5.51
C SER A 78 -8.90 -5.91 -6.35
N ILE A 79 -8.86 -4.63 -5.96
CA ILE A 79 -8.06 -3.61 -6.66
C ILE A 79 -6.57 -3.91 -6.46
N ILE A 80 -6.15 -4.16 -5.21
CA ILE A 80 -4.75 -4.45 -4.88
C ILE A 80 -4.27 -5.69 -5.66
N LEU A 81 -5.03 -6.78 -5.66
CA LEU A 81 -4.69 -8.03 -6.36
C LEU A 81 -4.54 -7.85 -7.88
N ARG A 82 -5.16 -6.82 -8.45
CA ARG A 82 -5.18 -6.54 -9.90
C ARG A 82 -4.25 -5.40 -10.30
N LEU A 83 -3.38 -4.92 -9.42
CA LEU A 83 -2.39 -3.92 -9.79
C LEU A 83 -1.54 -4.41 -10.99
N PRO A 84 -1.05 -3.50 -11.84
CA PRO A 84 -0.24 -3.86 -13.00
C PRO A 84 1.11 -4.45 -12.57
N TRP A 85 1.20 -5.78 -12.49
CA TRP A 85 2.38 -6.50 -11.99
C TRP A 85 3.47 -6.77 -13.04
N LEU A 86 3.15 -6.70 -14.32
CA LEU A 86 4.13 -6.90 -15.39
C LEU A 86 5.18 -5.79 -15.37
N ASN A 87 6.45 -6.16 -15.59
CA ASN A 87 7.60 -5.24 -15.62
C ASN A 87 7.87 -4.47 -14.32
N ARG A 88 7.38 -4.97 -13.19
CA ARG A 88 7.68 -4.41 -11.87
C ARG A 88 9.03 -4.89 -11.34
N SER A 89 9.68 -4.06 -10.52
CA SER A 89 10.94 -4.42 -9.86
C SER A 89 10.77 -5.62 -8.93
N GLN A 90 11.88 -6.32 -8.67
CA GLN A 90 11.92 -7.46 -7.75
C GLN A 90 11.38 -7.09 -6.35
N THR A 91 11.71 -5.89 -5.85
CA THR A 91 11.22 -5.41 -4.55
C THR A 91 9.70 -5.30 -4.48
N VAL A 92 9.05 -4.84 -5.56
CA VAL A 92 7.57 -4.82 -5.62
C VAL A 92 7.00 -6.24 -5.54
N VAL A 93 7.62 -7.19 -6.23
CA VAL A 93 7.19 -8.60 -6.22
C VAL A 93 7.32 -9.22 -4.82
N GLU A 94 8.44 -8.99 -4.15
CA GLU A 94 8.69 -9.49 -2.79
C GLU A 94 7.68 -8.95 -1.77
N GLU A 95 7.43 -7.62 -1.79
CA GLU A 95 6.44 -7.01 -0.91
C GLU A 95 5.01 -7.49 -1.23
N TYR A 96 4.71 -7.76 -2.50
CA TYR A 96 3.41 -8.28 -2.88
C TYR A 96 3.20 -9.71 -2.35
N LEU A 97 4.19 -10.59 -2.48
CA LEU A 97 4.12 -11.94 -1.93
C LEU A 97 4.01 -11.92 -0.41
N ALA A 98 4.72 -11.01 0.27
CA ALA A 98 4.60 -10.82 1.71
C ALA A 98 3.19 -10.33 2.10
N PHE A 99 2.60 -9.42 1.33
CA PHE A 99 1.22 -8.99 1.50
C PHE A 99 0.23 -10.15 1.33
N LEU A 100 0.35 -10.94 0.27
CA LEU A 100 -0.50 -12.11 0.05
C LEU A 100 -0.41 -13.12 1.19
N GLY A 101 0.82 -13.41 1.66
CA GLY A 101 1.06 -14.29 2.80
C GLY A 101 0.34 -13.81 4.06
N ASN A 102 0.40 -12.51 4.35
CA ASN A 102 -0.33 -11.90 5.46
C ASN A 102 -1.85 -11.99 5.26
N LEU A 103 -2.33 -11.70 4.05
CA LEU A 103 -3.76 -11.65 3.74
C LEU A 103 -4.45 -13.01 3.90
N VAL A 104 -3.77 -14.10 3.51
CA VAL A 104 -4.35 -15.46 3.62
C VAL A 104 -4.19 -16.09 5.01
N SER A 105 -3.34 -15.50 5.87
CA SER A 105 -3.05 -16.01 7.20
C SER A 105 -3.78 -15.28 8.33
N ALA A 106 -4.31 -14.08 8.05
CA ALA A 106 -5.09 -13.26 8.98
C ALA A 106 -6.53 -13.78 9.11
#